data_AF-A0ABD5T3R5-F1
#
_entry.id   AF-A0ABD5T3R5-F1
#
_cell.length_a   1.000
_cell.length_b   1.000
_cell.length_c   1.000
_cell.angle_alpha   90.00
_cell.angle_beta   90.00
_cell.angle_gamma   90.00
#
_symmetry.space_group_name_H-M   'P 1'
#
loop_
_entity.id
_entity.type
_entity.pdbx_description
1 polymer ?
#
loop_
_entity_poly.entity_id
_entity_poly.type
_entity_poly.pdbx_seq_one_letter_code
_entity_poly.pdbx_strand_id
1 'polypeptide(L)'
;MPTDEVPPDLLEQMGTVASLCEEENIRVKSLSFGNFASEELMEEYESLKSIVADHEAISRVKVERELAKQIEIDETRECRYYLWDIAVAQKRGILKETYPEFTGGNSGDLIEVSPEADMNKNSFEYKNHYLILCSRLSQNYRLVGKLNQARAEAVNLAVPITYSKIGLPDTTRQSKLAAHWRGPETLQELQDRSGHEFFIQKGTESYDHGLQDRTEFYFEKRDGKWHLQIEELMPRTGIRHSLHTSLADEMLKYYTRYLHAIVDEECERCFHLDGALRSYGTLDDFIDRHVNRELRNPNPLKRMSKRRKLFKIDSPEGALSDFGEVAGLFFRNNPHVLRFFEGDSEWAEELEEKRASLLEFGLSTDRVQDQLKV
;
A
#
# COMPACT_ATOMS: atom_id res chain seq x y z
N MET A 1 4.72 31.85 -14.98
CA MET A 1 5.42 31.11 -13.90
C MET A 1 4.69 31.45 -12.62
N PRO A 2 3.87 30.56 -12.05
CA PRO A 2 3.36 30.80 -10.71
C PRO A 2 4.54 30.60 -9.75
N THR A 3 4.80 31.60 -8.91
CA THR A 3 5.81 31.54 -7.87
C THR A 3 5.48 30.38 -6.92
N ASP A 4 6.48 29.56 -6.62
CA ASP A 4 6.44 28.44 -5.67
C ASP A 4 6.23 28.89 -4.21
N GLU A 5 5.78 30.13 -4.00
CA GLU A 5 5.68 30.79 -2.71
C GLU A 5 4.41 30.35 -2.00
N VAL A 6 4.59 29.89 -0.77
CA VAL A 6 3.50 29.54 0.13
C VAL A 6 2.75 30.83 0.50
N PRO A 7 1.41 30.86 0.39
CA PRO A 7 0.60 32.01 0.75
C PRO A 7 0.89 32.52 2.17
N PRO A 8 0.86 33.84 2.42
CA PRO A 8 1.22 34.41 3.73
C PRO A 8 0.35 33.91 4.90
N ASP A 9 -0.95 33.76 4.68
CA ASP A 9 -1.92 33.18 5.60
C ASP A 9 -1.57 31.73 5.96
N LEU A 10 -1.13 30.97 4.95
CA LEU A 10 -0.71 29.58 5.13
C LEU A 10 0.62 29.48 5.87
N LEU A 11 1.56 30.40 5.60
CA LEU A 11 2.83 30.51 6.34
C LEU A 11 2.60 30.88 7.82
N GLU A 12 1.73 31.84 8.09
CA GLU A 12 1.37 32.25 9.45
C GLU A 12 0.78 31.08 10.23
N GLN A 13 -0.23 30.41 9.65
CA GLN A 13 -0.87 29.26 10.30
C GLN A 13 0.10 28.09 10.49
N MET A 14 0.98 27.82 9.53
CA MET A 14 2.05 26.82 9.69
C MET A 14 2.97 27.16 10.87
N GLY A 15 3.30 28.44 11.06
CA GLY A 15 4.12 28.88 12.19
C GLY A 15 3.45 28.61 13.54
N THR A 16 2.15 28.89 13.65
CA THR A 16 1.36 28.57 14.86
C THR A 16 1.38 27.08 15.16
N VAL A 17 1.05 26.24 14.17
CA VAL A 17 1.04 24.78 14.33
C VAL A 17 2.43 24.23 14.66
N ALA A 18 3.48 24.78 14.04
CA ALA A 18 4.86 24.40 14.31
C ALA A 18 5.24 24.68 15.77
N SER A 19 4.96 25.89 16.25
CA SER A 19 5.25 26.29 17.63
C SER A 19 4.56 25.38 18.65
N LEU A 20 3.28 25.07 18.44
CA LEU A 20 2.54 24.18 19.33
C LEU A 20 3.06 22.73 19.28
N CYS A 21 3.47 22.26 18.09
CA CYS A 21 4.13 20.96 17.95
C CYS A 21 5.44 20.89 18.74
N GLU A 22 6.26 21.94 18.72
CA GLU A 22 7.52 22.00 19.50
C GLU A 22 7.26 22.08 21.01
N GLU A 23 6.27 22.89 21.42
CA GLU A 23 5.86 23.00 22.82
C GLU A 23 5.42 21.64 23.38
N GLU A 24 4.57 20.92 22.65
CA GLU A 24 4.07 19.61 23.05
C GLU A 24 5.03 18.44 22.73
N ASN A 25 6.13 18.72 22.01
CA ASN A 25 7.09 17.72 21.51
C ASN A 25 6.45 16.65 20.61
N ILE A 26 5.57 17.07 19.70
CA ILE A 26 4.76 16.23 18.80
C ILE A 26 5.21 16.41 17.36
N ARG A 27 5.19 15.31 16.59
CA ARG A 27 5.48 15.33 15.16
C ARG A 27 4.21 15.62 14.38
N VAL A 28 4.33 16.34 13.25
CA VAL A 28 3.23 16.59 12.30
C VAL A 28 2.45 15.33 11.95
N LYS A 29 3.16 14.20 11.72
CA LYS A 29 2.52 12.92 11.38
C LYS A 29 1.59 12.37 12.46
N SER A 30 1.76 12.78 13.72
CA SER A 30 0.86 12.37 14.81
C SER A 30 -0.48 13.09 14.74
N LEU A 31 -0.52 14.31 14.20
CA LEU A 31 -1.71 15.15 14.12
C LEU A 31 -2.79 14.54 13.21
N SER A 32 -2.38 13.85 12.14
CA SER A 32 -3.31 13.23 11.19
C SER A 32 -4.21 12.17 11.81
N PHE A 33 -3.83 11.62 12.97
CA PHE A 33 -4.62 10.64 13.70
C PHE A 33 -5.34 11.24 14.91
N GLY A 34 -5.11 12.52 15.25
CA GLY A 34 -5.73 13.18 16.41
C GLY A 34 -5.37 12.57 17.77
N ASN A 35 -4.28 11.80 17.85
CA ASN A 35 -3.88 11.13 19.08
C ASN A 35 -2.66 11.83 19.68
N PHE A 36 -2.64 11.97 21.01
CA PHE A 36 -1.56 12.54 21.82
C PHE A 36 -1.36 14.06 21.75
N ALA A 37 -2.07 14.77 20.87
CA ALA A 37 -2.09 16.23 20.79
C ALA A 37 -3.16 16.83 21.70
N SER A 38 -2.93 18.05 22.17
CA SER A 38 -3.94 18.84 22.86
C SER A 38 -5.10 19.24 21.93
N GLU A 39 -6.22 19.64 22.53
CA GLU A 39 -7.37 20.18 21.77
C GLU A 39 -6.97 21.44 21.00
N GLU A 40 -6.16 22.33 21.60
CA GLU A 40 -5.66 23.56 20.98
C GLU A 40 -4.83 23.27 19.73
N LEU A 41 -3.83 22.38 19.82
CA LEU A 41 -3.01 22.00 18.66
C LEU A 41 -3.85 21.33 17.56
N MET A 42 -4.87 20.55 17.92
CA MET A 42 -5.77 19.96 16.94
C MET A 42 -6.67 21.00 16.27
N GLU A 43 -7.20 21.97 17.00
CA GLU A 43 -7.98 23.08 16.44
C GLU A 43 -7.16 23.90 15.43
N GLU A 44 -5.92 24.26 15.77
CA GLU A 44 -5.02 24.99 14.88
C GLU A 44 -4.61 24.16 13.65
N TYR A 45 -4.46 22.85 13.79
CA TYR A 45 -4.20 21.95 12.67
C TYR A 45 -5.42 21.77 11.75
N GLU A 46 -6.64 21.71 12.30
CA GLU A 46 -7.88 21.73 11.51
C GLU A 46 -8.04 23.04 10.73
N SER A 47 -7.74 24.18 11.38
CA SER A 47 -7.69 25.49 10.73
C SER A 47 -6.71 25.51 9.55
N LEU A 48 -5.49 24.99 9.76
CA LEU A 48 -4.50 24.85 8.68
C LEU A 48 -5.03 24.03 7.50
N LYS A 49 -5.70 22.90 7.77
CA LYS A 49 -6.29 22.07 6.70
C LYS A 49 -7.39 22.81 5.93
N SER A 50 -8.19 23.62 6.62
CA SER A 50 -9.22 24.45 5.97
C SER A 50 -8.58 25.47 5.03
N ILE A 51 -7.56 26.20 5.49
CA ILE A 51 -6.84 27.17 4.67
C ILE A 51 -6.23 26.49 3.45
N VAL A 52 -5.58 25.34 3.63
CA VAL A 52 -5.02 24.55 2.51
C VAL A 52 -6.09 24.20 1.48
N ALA A 53 -7.31 23.85 1.91
CA ALA A 53 -8.41 23.49 1.01
C ALA A 53 -8.89 24.68 0.16
N ASP A 54 -8.70 25.91 0.63
CA ASP A 54 -9.03 27.14 -0.11
C ASP A 54 -7.97 27.50 -1.19
N HIS A 55 -6.82 26.81 -1.20
CA HIS A 55 -5.73 27.02 -2.15
C HIS A 55 -5.57 25.83 -3.11
N GLU A 56 -6.32 25.83 -4.22
CA GLU A 56 -6.34 24.74 -5.22
C GLU A 56 -4.95 24.34 -5.75
N ALA A 57 -4.00 25.28 -5.81
CA ALA A 57 -2.64 25.05 -6.34
C ALA A 57 -1.66 24.43 -5.31
N ILE A 58 -2.10 24.14 -4.07
CA ILE A 58 -1.23 23.74 -2.97
C ILE A 58 -1.66 22.39 -2.38
N SER A 59 -0.85 21.37 -2.61
CA SER A 59 -1.06 20.06 -2.00
C SER A 59 -0.83 20.09 -0.49
N ARG A 60 -1.77 19.53 0.27
CA ARG A 60 -1.64 19.27 1.72
C ARG A 60 -0.34 18.55 2.09
N VAL A 61 0.11 17.60 1.28
CA VAL A 61 1.36 16.86 1.51
C VAL A 61 2.58 17.78 1.40
N LYS A 62 2.55 18.78 0.51
CA LYS A 62 3.61 19.80 0.41
C LYS A 62 3.65 20.61 1.69
N VAL A 63 2.50 21.06 2.18
CA VAL A 63 2.37 21.85 3.41
C VAL A 63 2.85 21.07 4.63
N GLU A 64 2.38 19.83 4.83
CA GLU A 64 2.84 18.99 5.94
C GLU A 64 4.34 18.71 5.90
N ARG A 65 4.93 18.57 4.71
CA ARG A 65 6.38 18.40 4.55
C ARG A 65 7.15 19.66 4.91
N GLU A 66 6.67 20.83 4.49
CA GLU A 66 7.32 22.10 4.86
C GLU A 66 7.14 22.40 6.35
N LEU A 67 5.97 22.09 6.93
CA LEU A 67 5.69 22.20 8.36
C LEU A 67 6.63 21.30 9.16
N ALA A 68 6.83 20.05 8.73
CA ALA A 68 7.73 19.11 9.38
C ALA A 68 9.20 19.54 9.39
N LYS A 69 9.62 20.46 8.49
CA LYS A 69 10.97 21.04 8.51
C LYS A 69 11.12 22.17 9.52
N GLN A 70 10.01 22.76 9.97
CA GLN A 70 9.98 23.87 10.92
C GLN A 70 9.91 23.40 12.38
N ILE A 71 9.67 22.11 12.61
CA ILE A 71 9.49 21.54 13.95
C ILE A 71 10.76 20.81 14.37
N GLU A 72 11.38 21.28 15.45
CA GLU A 72 12.46 20.60 16.13
C GLU A 72 11.93 19.76 17.30
N ILE A 73 12.16 18.44 17.25
CA ILE A 73 11.75 17.52 18.32
C ILE A 73 12.88 17.41 19.34
N ASP A 74 12.57 17.73 20.60
CA ASP A 74 13.49 17.54 21.72
C ASP A 74 13.58 16.04 22.04
N GLU A 75 14.71 15.43 21.65
CA GLU A 75 14.98 14.02 21.88
C GLU A 75 15.11 13.65 23.37
N THR A 76 15.27 14.63 24.27
CA THR A 76 15.36 14.41 25.72
C THR A 76 14.00 14.37 26.40
N ARG A 77 12.95 14.87 25.73
CA ARG A 77 11.57 14.80 26.17
C ARG A 77 10.87 13.61 25.48
N GLU A 78 9.87 13.06 26.15
CA GLU A 78 9.06 12.01 25.56
C GLU A 78 8.22 12.58 24.40
N CYS A 79 8.28 11.91 23.24
CA CYS A 79 7.45 12.17 22.07
C CYS A 79 6.64 10.91 21.79
N ARG A 80 5.31 11.03 21.67
CA ARG A 80 4.42 9.91 21.36
C ARG A 80 3.90 9.99 19.93
N TYR A 81 3.91 8.86 19.25
CA TYR A 81 3.34 8.73 17.91
C TYR A 81 2.99 7.28 17.61
N TYR A 82 2.06 7.05 16.69
CA TYR A 82 1.78 5.70 16.21
C TYR A 82 2.85 5.23 15.23
N LEU A 83 3.43 4.06 15.51
CA LEU A 83 4.25 3.33 14.57
C LEU A 83 3.45 2.10 14.13
N TRP A 84 2.80 2.21 12.98
CA TRP A 84 1.82 1.22 12.51
C TRP A 84 0.63 1.09 13.49
N ASP A 85 0.50 -0.07 14.08
CA ASP A 85 -0.58 -0.53 14.94
C ASP A 85 -0.35 -0.19 16.42
N ILE A 86 0.86 0.16 16.84
CA ILE A 86 1.18 0.45 18.23
C ILE A 86 1.66 1.90 18.42
N ALA A 87 1.23 2.55 19.50
CA ALA A 87 1.82 3.81 19.89
C ALA A 87 3.19 3.58 20.51
N VAL A 88 4.11 4.48 20.18
CA VAL A 88 5.49 4.43 20.61
C VAL A 88 5.81 5.68 21.39
N ALA A 89 6.40 5.50 22.57
CA ALA A 89 7.09 6.55 23.29
C ALA A 89 8.55 6.60 22.81
N GLN A 90 8.98 7.73 22.26
CA GLN A 90 10.34 7.99 21.83
C GLN A 90 10.99 9.03 22.74
N LYS A 91 12.11 8.66 23.35
CA LYS A 91 13.00 9.54 24.13
C LYS A 91 14.39 8.92 24.16
N ARG A 92 15.44 9.74 24.10
CA ARG A 92 16.82 9.27 24.16
C ARG A 92 17.06 8.52 25.48
N GLY A 93 17.41 7.24 25.37
CA GLY A 93 17.71 6.39 26.53
C GLY A 93 16.48 5.83 27.24
N ILE A 94 15.27 6.02 26.73
CA ILE A 94 14.02 5.55 27.37
C ILE A 94 14.05 4.08 27.73
N LEU A 95 14.64 3.23 26.88
CA LEU A 95 14.73 1.80 27.18
C LEU A 95 15.61 1.51 28.41
N LYS A 96 16.71 2.26 28.58
CA LYS A 96 17.63 2.10 29.72
C LYS A 96 17.00 2.63 31.02
N GLU A 97 16.23 3.70 30.92
CA GLU A 97 15.46 4.24 32.05
C GLU A 97 14.38 3.25 32.51
N THR A 98 13.67 2.63 31.57
CA THR A 98 12.58 1.66 31.85
C THR A 98 13.12 0.29 32.28
N TYR A 99 14.20 -0.18 31.66
CA TYR A 99 14.77 -1.51 31.84
C TYR A 99 16.31 -1.41 31.99
N PRO A 100 16.81 -1.24 33.24
CA PRO A 100 18.24 -1.05 33.51
C PRO A 100 19.14 -2.21 33.06
N GLU A 101 18.60 -3.40 32.80
CA GLU A 101 19.35 -4.53 32.25
C GLU A 101 19.90 -4.27 30.84
N PHE A 102 19.36 -3.30 30.10
CA PHE A 102 19.89 -2.86 28.80
C PHE A 102 21.03 -1.82 28.93
N THR A 103 21.72 -1.80 30.08
CA THR A 103 22.87 -0.91 30.32
C THR A 103 24.11 -1.38 29.55
N GLY A 104 24.82 -0.45 28.92
CA GLY A 104 26.02 -0.74 28.12
C GLY A 104 25.77 -1.17 26.67
N GLY A 105 24.53 -1.47 26.29
CA GLY A 105 24.21 -1.85 24.92
C GLY A 105 24.17 -0.68 23.92
N ASN A 106 24.48 -0.99 22.66
CA ASN A 106 24.41 -0.10 21.50
C ASN A 106 23.22 -0.50 20.60
N SER A 107 22.72 0.45 19.80
CA SER A 107 21.75 0.12 18.75
C SER A 107 22.34 -0.93 17.81
N GLY A 108 21.76 -2.12 17.76
CA GLY A 108 22.27 -3.25 16.98
C GLY A 108 22.60 -4.50 17.78
N ASP A 109 22.61 -4.43 19.12
CA ASP A 109 22.70 -5.63 19.95
C ASP A 109 21.50 -6.54 19.70
N LEU A 110 21.78 -7.83 19.53
CA LEU A 110 20.77 -8.84 19.29
C LEU A 110 20.13 -9.22 20.62
N ILE A 111 18.81 -9.03 20.71
CA ILE A 111 18.02 -9.42 21.87
C ILE A 111 17.24 -10.67 21.50
N GLU A 112 17.36 -11.69 22.33
CA GLU A 112 16.58 -12.92 22.18
C GLU A 112 15.08 -12.61 22.29
N VAL A 113 14.32 -13.08 21.31
CA VAL A 113 12.87 -12.99 21.28
C VAL A 113 12.35 -14.26 21.93
N SER A 114 11.62 -14.11 23.03
CA SER A 114 10.94 -15.23 23.67
C SER A 114 10.02 -15.95 22.65
N PRO A 115 9.97 -17.29 22.61
CA PRO A 115 9.03 -18.02 21.76
C PRO A 115 7.57 -17.64 22.02
N GLU A 116 7.25 -17.28 23.27
CA GLU A 116 5.90 -16.92 23.71
C GLU A 116 5.57 -15.43 23.57
N ALA A 117 6.57 -14.58 23.25
CA ALA A 117 6.31 -13.15 23.11
C ALA A 117 5.43 -12.88 21.89
N ASP A 118 4.40 -12.03 22.02
CA ASP A 118 3.75 -11.50 20.84
C ASP A 118 4.76 -10.72 19.98
N MET A 119 4.77 -10.93 18.66
CA MET A 119 5.71 -10.28 17.76
C MET A 119 4.97 -9.82 16.51
N ASN A 120 5.07 -8.52 16.23
CA ASN A 120 4.43 -7.89 15.09
C ASN A 120 5.50 -7.35 14.11
N LYS A 121 5.06 -6.50 13.18
CA LYS A 121 5.86 -6.03 12.03
C LYS A 121 7.10 -5.22 12.43
N ASN A 122 7.08 -4.61 13.61
CA ASN A 122 8.07 -3.62 14.03
C ASN A 122 8.53 -3.81 15.48
N SER A 123 8.02 -4.79 16.21
CA SER A 123 8.27 -4.95 17.63
C SER A 123 7.93 -6.35 18.13
N PHE A 124 8.34 -6.62 19.36
CA PHE A 124 7.92 -7.82 20.10
C PHE A 124 7.73 -7.50 21.57
N GLU A 125 6.85 -8.24 22.22
CA GLU A 125 6.51 -8.11 23.63
C GLU A 125 7.72 -8.45 24.50
N TYR A 126 7.96 -7.58 25.49
CA TYR A 126 8.94 -7.77 26.53
C TYR A 126 8.45 -7.13 27.83
N LYS A 127 8.12 -7.98 28.80
CA LYS A 127 7.55 -7.57 30.09
C LYS A 127 6.30 -6.71 29.85
N ASN A 128 6.32 -5.44 30.25
CA ASN A 128 5.17 -4.54 30.20
C ASN A 128 5.17 -3.63 28.96
N HIS A 129 6.02 -3.88 27.97
CA HIS A 129 6.18 -3.03 26.79
C HIS A 129 6.48 -3.87 25.55
N TYR A 130 6.42 -3.24 24.38
CA TYR A 130 6.97 -3.81 23.15
C TYR A 130 8.35 -3.20 22.88
N LEU A 131 9.36 -4.04 22.65
CA LEU A 131 10.66 -3.57 22.18
C LEU A 131 10.58 -3.31 20.69
N ILE A 132 10.90 -2.08 20.29
CA ILE A 132 10.83 -1.68 18.89
C ILE A 132 12.09 -2.18 18.17
N LEU A 133 11.91 -2.89 17.06
CA LEU A 133 12.99 -3.36 16.21
C LEU A 133 13.78 -2.18 15.64
N CYS A 134 15.06 -2.40 15.34
CA CYS A 134 15.88 -1.39 14.70
C CYS A 134 15.28 -1.02 13.31
N SER A 135 15.46 0.23 12.89
CA SER A 135 14.81 0.74 11.66
C SER A 135 15.14 -0.07 10.40
N ARG A 136 16.35 -0.63 10.31
CA ARG A 136 16.77 -1.45 9.16
C ARG A 136 16.02 -2.77 9.09
N LEU A 137 15.74 -3.38 10.24
CA LEU A 137 14.97 -4.62 10.31
C LEU A 137 13.47 -4.35 10.18
N SER A 138 12.95 -3.33 10.86
CA SER A 138 11.52 -2.97 10.80
C SER A 138 11.08 -2.48 9.42
N GLN A 139 12.00 -1.95 8.60
CA GLN A 139 11.74 -1.62 7.18
C GLN A 139 11.60 -2.86 6.30
N ASN A 140 12.06 -4.02 6.77
CA ASN A 140 11.99 -5.30 6.07
C ASN A 140 11.04 -6.26 6.81
N TYR A 141 9.80 -5.83 7.01
CA TYR A 141 8.79 -6.58 7.76
C TYR A 141 8.52 -7.99 7.19
N ARG A 142 8.77 -8.24 5.89
CA ARG A 142 8.72 -9.61 5.33
C ARG A 142 9.76 -10.53 5.96
N LEU A 143 10.98 -10.03 6.14
CA LEU A 143 12.02 -10.74 6.88
C LEU A 143 11.59 -10.92 8.34
N VAL A 144 11.03 -9.89 8.98
CA VAL A 144 10.53 -9.95 10.37
C VAL A 144 9.44 -11.03 10.52
N GLY A 145 8.46 -11.07 9.62
CA GLY A 145 7.40 -12.07 9.60
C GLY A 145 7.94 -13.48 9.36
N LYS A 146 8.93 -13.66 8.47
CA LYS A 146 9.60 -14.95 8.28
C LYS A 146 10.39 -15.39 9.49
N LEU A 147 11.08 -14.47 10.17
CA LEU A 147 11.77 -14.74 11.43
C LEU A 147 10.78 -15.12 12.54
N ASN A 148 9.63 -14.44 12.61
CA ASN A 148 8.54 -14.75 13.54
C ASN A 148 7.94 -16.14 13.28
N GLN A 149 7.75 -16.53 12.01
CA GLN A 149 7.31 -17.89 11.66
C GLN A 149 8.36 -18.94 12.05
N ALA A 150 9.63 -18.70 11.72
CA ALA A 150 10.72 -19.64 11.99
C ALA A 150 10.97 -19.87 13.49
N ARG A 151 10.71 -18.87 14.37
CA ARG A 151 10.91 -19.04 15.82
C ARG A 151 9.93 -20.03 16.45
N ALA A 152 8.77 -20.24 15.84
CA ALA A 152 7.78 -21.23 16.28
C ALA A 152 8.25 -22.68 16.05
N GLU A 153 9.28 -22.89 15.22
CA GLU A 153 9.76 -24.22 14.77
C GLU A 153 11.05 -24.68 15.47
N ALA A 154 11.31 -24.22 16.71
CA ALA A 154 12.47 -24.55 17.56
C ALA A 154 13.78 -23.80 17.27
N VAL A 155 13.70 -22.61 16.65
CA VAL A 155 14.86 -21.74 16.41
C VAL A 155 14.90 -20.60 17.43
N ASN A 156 16.05 -20.39 18.08
CA ASN A 156 16.29 -19.22 18.92
C ASN A 156 16.47 -17.99 18.02
N LEU A 157 15.48 -17.10 18.03
CA LEU A 157 15.53 -15.85 17.29
C LEU A 157 16.11 -14.74 18.17
N ALA A 158 17.13 -14.05 17.68
CA ALA A 158 17.61 -12.81 18.28
C ALA A 158 17.63 -11.69 17.25
N VAL A 159 17.10 -10.52 17.62
CA VAL A 159 16.90 -9.39 16.70
C VAL A 159 17.44 -8.07 17.27
N PRO A 160 17.94 -7.17 16.42
CA PRO A 160 18.37 -5.85 16.85
C PRO A 160 17.17 -4.96 17.19
N ILE A 161 17.26 -4.26 18.32
CA ILE A 161 16.25 -3.28 18.77
C ILE A 161 16.76 -1.85 18.76
N THR A 162 15.86 -0.88 18.91
CA THR A 162 16.19 0.52 19.17
C THR A 162 16.07 0.86 20.65
N TYR A 163 17.01 1.64 21.17
CA TYR A 163 17.07 2.02 22.59
C TYR A 163 16.34 3.34 22.89
N SER A 164 15.95 4.06 21.84
CA SER A 164 15.25 5.35 21.96
C SER A 164 13.74 5.22 21.84
N LYS A 165 13.19 4.00 21.78
CA LYS A 165 11.75 3.76 21.61
C LYS A 165 11.26 2.57 22.42
N ILE A 166 10.05 2.67 22.95
CA ILE A 166 9.28 1.55 23.52
C ILE A 166 7.83 1.64 23.02
N GLY A 167 7.24 0.50 22.68
CA GLY A 167 5.83 0.39 22.32
C GLY A 167 4.95 0.24 23.55
N LEU A 168 3.78 0.86 23.51
CA LEU A 168 2.81 0.90 24.62
C LEU A 168 1.71 -0.16 24.39
N PRO A 169 1.64 -1.25 25.19
CA PRO A 169 0.74 -2.37 24.93
C PRO A 169 -0.74 -1.97 24.85
N ASP A 170 -1.21 -1.10 25.74
CA ASP A 170 -2.63 -0.69 25.79
C ASP A 170 -3.06 0.15 24.57
N THR A 171 -2.12 0.51 23.71
CA THR A 171 -2.36 1.30 22.48
C THR A 171 -2.30 0.45 21.23
N THR A 172 -2.11 -0.88 21.36
CA THR A 172 -2.19 -1.78 20.21
C THR A 172 -3.57 -1.65 19.60
N ARG A 173 -3.61 -1.01 18.44
CA ARG A 173 -4.75 -1.06 17.54
C ARG A 173 -4.69 -2.45 16.95
N GLN A 174 -5.64 -3.31 17.29
CA GLN A 174 -6.08 -4.24 16.27
C GLN A 174 -6.54 -3.34 15.13
N SER A 175 -5.80 -3.32 14.02
CA SER A 175 -6.24 -2.63 12.81
C SER A 175 -7.67 -3.08 12.58
N LYS A 176 -8.64 -2.20 12.87
CA LYS A 176 -10.02 -2.46 12.55
C LYS A 176 -10.05 -2.43 11.04
N LEU A 177 -10.02 -3.63 10.46
CA LEU A 177 -10.51 -3.92 9.12
C LEU A 177 -11.68 -2.97 8.87
N ALA A 178 -11.49 -1.99 7.98
CA ALA A 178 -12.63 -1.30 7.43
C ALA A 178 -13.45 -2.36 6.73
N ALA A 179 -14.55 -2.77 7.36
CA ALA A 179 -15.58 -3.61 6.79
C ALA A 179 -16.33 -2.82 5.70
N HIS A 180 -15.64 -2.49 4.63
CA HIS A 180 -16.22 -2.58 3.32
C HIS A 180 -15.54 -3.78 2.70
N TRP A 181 -16.30 -4.84 2.43
CA TRP A 181 -16.06 -5.86 1.40
C TRP A 181 -17.06 -7.01 1.59
N ARG A 182 -17.76 -7.38 0.51
CA ARG A 182 -17.94 -8.82 0.25
C ARG A 182 -16.51 -9.37 0.12
N GLY A 183 -16.13 -10.37 0.92
CA GLY A 183 -14.77 -10.95 0.91
C GLY A 183 -14.24 -11.27 -0.49
N PRO A 184 -12.92 -11.47 -0.68
CA PRO A 184 -12.43 -11.95 -1.97
C PRO A 184 -13.00 -13.33 -2.25
N GLU A 185 -13.68 -13.50 -3.39
CA GLU A 185 -13.96 -14.83 -3.91
C GLU A 185 -12.62 -15.42 -4.36
N THR A 186 -12.19 -16.50 -3.71
CA THR A 186 -10.92 -17.18 -4.02
C THR A 186 -11.09 -18.10 -5.23
N LEU A 187 -9.99 -18.53 -5.85
CA LEU A 187 -10.02 -19.56 -6.90
C LEU A 187 -10.78 -20.81 -6.45
N GLN A 188 -10.63 -21.19 -5.18
CA GLN A 188 -11.34 -22.30 -4.56
C GLN A 188 -12.85 -22.06 -4.49
N GLU A 189 -13.29 -20.88 -4.02
CA GLU A 189 -14.72 -20.54 -3.93
C GLU A 189 -15.40 -20.48 -5.31
N LEU A 190 -14.64 -20.18 -6.37
CA LEU A 190 -15.14 -20.23 -7.75
C LEU A 190 -15.28 -21.66 -8.27
N GLN A 191 -14.36 -22.56 -7.91
CA GLN A 191 -14.46 -23.99 -8.25
C GLN A 191 -15.70 -24.63 -7.60
N ASP A 192 -16.03 -24.20 -6.38
CA ASP A 192 -17.15 -24.74 -5.60
C ASP A 192 -18.53 -24.30 -6.13
N ARG A 193 -18.59 -23.40 -7.12
CA ARG A 193 -19.83 -22.85 -7.70
C ARG A 193 -20.22 -23.53 -9.02
N SER A 194 -21.52 -23.71 -9.22
CA SER A 194 -22.11 -24.36 -10.41
C SER A 194 -22.36 -23.42 -11.62
N GLY A 195 -21.48 -22.43 -11.85
CA GLY A 195 -21.61 -21.44 -12.93
C GLY A 195 -20.71 -21.71 -14.14
N HIS A 196 -21.05 -21.14 -15.31
CA HIS A 196 -20.20 -21.14 -16.51
C HIS A 196 -19.41 -19.85 -16.72
N GLU A 197 -19.76 -18.78 -16.01
CA GLU A 197 -19.15 -17.47 -16.16
C GLU A 197 -19.22 -16.69 -14.85
N PHE A 198 -18.12 -16.00 -14.50
CA PHE A 198 -18.02 -15.14 -13.33
C PHE A 198 -17.29 -13.85 -13.68
N PHE A 199 -17.78 -12.74 -13.17
CA PHE A 199 -17.14 -11.44 -13.31
C PHE A 199 -17.05 -10.77 -11.94
N ILE A 200 -15.84 -10.46 -11.52
CA ILE A 200 -15.53 -9.86 -10.23
C ILE A 200 -14.79 -8.55 -10.49
N GLN A 201 -15.19 -7.52 -9.77
CA GLN A 201 -14.48 -6.25 -9.72
C GLN A 201 -14.05 -5.98 -8.28
N LYS A 202 -12.78 -5.62 -8.09
CA LYS A 202 -12.20 -5.22 -6.81
C LYS A 202 -11.46 -3.91 -6.99
N GLY A 203 -11.67 -2.95 -6.10
CA GLY A 203 -11.09 -1.62 -6.20
C GLY A 203 -11.48 -0.77 -4.99
N THR A 204 -10.62 0.20 -4.66
CA THR A 204 -10.74 1.00 -3.44
C THR A 204 -11.33 2.37 -3.69
N GLU A 205 -11.06 2.99 -4.84
CA GLU A 205 -11.31 4.42 -5.02
C GLU A 205 -11.65 4.79 -6.48
N SER A 206 -12.51 5.81 -6.61
CA SER A 206 -12.68 6.58 -7.84
C SER A 206 -11.94 7.90 -7.68
N TYR A 207 -11.16 8.27 -8.68
CA TYR A 207 -10.41 9.51 -8.73
C TYR A 207 -11.05 10.48 -9.73
N ASP A 208 -10.56 11.73 -9.73
CA ASP A 208 -11.00 12.76 -10.66
C ASP A 208 -10.94 12.27 -12.12
N HIS A 209 -11.80 12.85 -12.95
CA HIS A 209 -11.93 12.52 -14.38
C HIS A 209 -12.41 11.08 -14.69
N GLY A 210 -12.99 10.39 -13.72
CA GLY A 210 -13.63 9.08 -13.93
C GLY A 210 -12.68 7.89 -13.93
N LEU A 211 -11.42 8.09 -13.53
CA LEU A 211 -10.47 7.00 -13.33
C LEU A 211 -10.81 6.22 -12.07
N GLN A 212 -10.61 4.91 -12.10
CA GLN A 212 -10.93 4.02 -10.99
C GLN A 212 -9.75 3.10 -10.72
N ASP A 213 -9.28 3.05 -9.48
CA ASP A 213 -8.35 2.00 -9.07
C ASP A 213 -9.10 0.69 -8.90
N ARG A 214 -9.25 -0.02 -10.03
CA ARG A 214 -10.00 -1.25 -10.15
C ARG A 214 -9.15 -2.34 -10.80
N THR A 215 -9.35 -3.55 -10.30
CA THR A 215 -8.91 -4.79 -10.92
C THR A 215 -10.13 -5.61 -11.25
N GLU A 216 -10.19 -6.07 -12.50
CA GLU A 216 -11.28 -6.89 -13.01
C GLU A 216 -10.79 -8.32 -13.20
N PHE A 217 -11.56 -9.28 -12.70
CA PHE A 217 -11.37 -10.69 -12.93
C PHE A 217 -12.57 -11.21 -13.70
N TYR A 218 -12.29 -11.97 -14.75
CA TYR A 218 -13.31 -12.57 -15.58
C TYR A 218 -12.96 -14.03 -15.82
N PHE A 219 -13.90 -14.90 -15.47
CA PHE A 219 -13.81 -16.34 -15.61
C PHE A 219 -14.91 -16.80 -16.53
N GLU A 220 -14.57 -17.64 -17.48
CA GLU A 220 -15.55 -18.29 -18.33
C GLU A 220 -15.12 -19.70 -18.65
N LYS A 221 -16.07 -20.63 -18.63
CA LYS A 221 -15.85 -22.01 -19.01
C LYS A 221 -16.10 -22.15 -20.50
N ARG A 222 -15.06 -22.53 -21.25
CA ARG A 222 -15.14 -22.82 -22.69
C ARG A 222 -14.44 -24.14 -22.96
N ASP A 223 -15.10 -25.01 -23.72
CA ASP A 223 -14.53 -26.32 -24.13
C ASP A 223 -13.96 -27.16 -22.97
N GLY A 224 -14.65 -27.16 -21.81
CA GLY A 224 -14.22 -27.90 -20.62
C GLY A 224 -12.98 -27.32 -19.92
N LYS A 225 -12.64 -26.05 -20.18
CA LYS A 225 -11.52 -25.34 -19.55
C LYS A 225 -11.94 -24.00 -19.01
N TRP A 226 -11.28 -23.55 -17.96
CA TRP A 226 -11.46 -22.21 -17.42
C TRP A 226 -10.54 -21.22 -18.14
N HIS A 227 -11.14 -20.16 -18.65
CA HIS A 227 -10.44 -19.00 -19.16
C HIS A 227 -10.48 -17.90 -18.09
N LEU A 228 -9.33 -17.66 -17.46
CA LEU A 228 -9.15 -16.61 -16.47
C LEU A 228 -8.54 -15.38 -17.13
N GLN A 229 -9.20 -14.25 -17.02
CA GLN A 229 -8.69 -12.96 -17.48
C GLN A 229 -8.61 -12.00 -16.30
N ILE A 230 -7.47 -11.33 -16.15
CA ILE A 230 -7.24 -10.32 -15.10
C ILE A 230 -6.81 -9.02 -15.79
N GLU A 231 -7.44 -7.90 -15.45
CA GLU A 231 -7.01 -6.58 -15.89
C GLU A 231 -6.93 -5.61 -14.72
N GLU A 232 -5.73 -5.07 -14.47
CA GLU A 232 -5.50 -3.98 -13.51
C GLU A 232 -5.52 -2.66 -14.29
N LEU A 233 -6.49 -1.81 -13.98
CA LEU A 233 -6.73 -0.59 -14.76
C LEU A 233 -5.73 0.54 -14.43
N MET A 234 -5.19 0.54 -13.21
CA MET A 234 -4.20 1.52 -12.75
C MET A 234 -2.85 0.84 -12.43
N PRO A 235 -2.12 0.34 -13.43
CA PRO A 235 -0.86 -0.36 -13.18
C PRO A 235 0.21 0.55 -12.57
N ARG A 236 1.12 -0.08 -11.81
CA ARG A 236 2.15 0.64 -11.05
C ARG A 236 3.56 0.17 -11.39
N THR A 237 4.38 1.11 -11.86
CA THR A 237 5.83 0.97 -12.05
C THR A 237 6.58 1.76 -10.97
N GLY A 238 6.62 1.23 -9.74
CA GLY A 238 7.38 1.83 -8.64
C GLY A 238 6.57 2.81 -7.78
N ILE A 239 7.21 3.90 -7.33
CA ILE A 239 6.67 4.77 -6.27
C ILE A 239 5.56 5.71 -6.78
N ARG A 240 5.64 6.16 -8.04
CA ARG A 240 4.65 7.07 -8.64
C ARG A 240 3.78 6.35 -9.66
N HIS A 241 2.51 6.72 -9.74
CA HIS A 241 1.67 6.35 -10.87
C HIS A 241 2.13 7.11 -12.12
N SER A 242 2.02 6.47 -13.28
CA SER A 242 2.26 7.09 -14.58
C SER A 242 1.25 6.52 -15.56
N LEU A 243 0.61 7.40 -16.32
CA LEU A 243 -0.26 7.03 -17.43
C LEU A 243 0.52 6.51 -18.63
N HIS A 244 1.85 6.50 -18.59
CA HIS A 244 2.67 6.00 -19.70
C HIS A 244 3.76 5.04 -19.23
N THR A 245 4.23 4.20 -20.14
CA THR A 245 5.36 3.30 -19.94
C THR A 245 6.13 3.12 -21.23
N SER A 246 7.37 2.65 -21.17
CA SER A 246 8.20 2.38 -22.35
C SER A 246 8.35 0.87 -22.55
N LEU A 247 8.13 0.39 -23.77
CA LEU A 247 8.39 -1.00 -24.16
C LEU A 247 9.04 -1.02 -25.55
N ALA A 248 10.24 -1.59 -25.66
CA ALA A 248 10.99 -1.69 -26.92
C ALA A 248 11.05 -0.34 -27.68
N ASP A 249 11.47 0.71 -26.97
CA ASP A 249 11.58 2.09 -27.47
C ASP A 249 10.25 2.76 -27.91
N GLU A 250 9.10 2.09 -27.75
CA GLU A 250 7.76 2.66 -27.92
C GLU A 250 7.24 3.20 -26.59
N MET A 251 6.79 4.47 -26.57
CA MET A 251 6.04 5.03 -25.46
C MET A 251 4.58 4.59 -25.56
N LEU A 252 4.13 3.76 -24.62
CA LEU A 252 2.75 3.36 -24.48
C LEU A 252 2.06 4.35 -23.54
N LYS A 253 1.17 5.17 -24.07
CA LYS A 253 0.26 6.02 -23.28
C LYS A 253 -0.99 5.23 -22.87
N TYR A 254 -1.61 5.68 -21.80
CA TYR A 254 -2.88 5.20 -21.25
C TYR A 254 -2.92 3.68 -21.21
N TYR A 255 -2.15 3.06 -20.32
CA TYR A 255 -1.97 1.61 -20.34
C TYR A 255 -2.54 0.90 -19.10
N THR A 256 -2.98 -0.33 -19.29
CA THR A 256 -3.38 -1.28 -18.25
C THR A 256 -2.47 -2.51 -18.28
N ARG A 257 -2.44 -3.29 -17.20
CA ARG A 257 -1.82 -4.62 -17.18
C ARG A 257 -2.90 -5.69 -17.34
N TYR A 258 -2.69 -6.60 -18.29
CA TYR A 258 -3.65 -7.64 -18.64
C TYR A 258 -2.98 -9.01 -18.63
N LEU A 259 -3.65 -10.00 -18.05
CA LEU A 259 -3.23 -11.40 -18.04
C LEU A 259 -4.38 -12.29 -18.51
N HIS A 260 -4.07 -13.30 -19.30
CA HIS A 260 -5.01 -14.36 -19.66
C HIS A 260 -4.38 -15.73 -19.40
N ALA A 261 -5.14 -16.60 -18.74
CA ALA A 261 -4.78 -17.97 -18.47
C ALA A 261 -5.88 -18.94 -18.98
N ILE A 262 -5.47 -20.13 -19.39
CA ILE A 262 -6.36 -21.26 -19.66
C ILE A 262 -5.94 -22.40 -18.74
N VAL A 263 -6.84 -22.83 -17.86
CA VAL A 263 -6.58 -23.89 -16.87
C VAL A 263 -7.61 -25.01 -17.01
N ASP A 264 -7.31 -26.19 -16.45
CA ASP A 264 -8.27 -27.29 -16.36
C ASP A 264 -9.45 -26.97 -15.42
N GLU A 265 -10.40 -27.89 -15.32
CA GLU A 265 -11.62 -27.65 -14.54
C GLU A 265 -11.33 -27.50 -13.04
N GLU A 266 -10.28 -28.19 -12.58
CA GLU A 266 -9.75 -28.19 -11.23
C GLU A 266 -8.80 -27.01 -10.96
N CYS A 267 -8.52 -26.18 -11.96
CA CYS A 267 -7.54 -25.07 -11.93
C CYS A 267 -6.15 -25.44 -11.39
N GLU A 268 -5.75 -26.71 -11.47
CA GLU A 268 -4.44 -27.19 -11.01
C GLU A 268 -3.39 -27.13 -12.12
N ARG A 269 -3.82 -27.22 -13.38
CA ARG A 269 -2.93 -27.26 -14.54
C ARG A 269 -3.22 -26.10 -15.49
N CYS A 270 -2.19 -25.31 -15.75
CA CYS A 270 -2.27 -24.22 -16.71
C CYS A 270 -1.71 -24.63 -18.07
N PHE A 271 -2.54 -24.51 -19.11
CA PHE A 271 -2.20 -24.84 -20.50
C PHE A 271 -1.67 -23.63 -21.30
N HIS A 272 -2.10 -22.44 -20.90
CA HIS A 272 -1.75 -21.19 -21.56
C HIS A 272 -1.72 -20.08 -20.52
N LEU A 273 -0.66 -19.29 -20.52
CA LEU A 273 -0.55 -18.09 -19.70
C LEU A 273 0.13 -16.99 -20.50
N ASP A 274 -0.49 -15.83 -20.64
CA ASP A 274 0.15 -14.68 -21.25
C ASP A 274 -0.12 -13.35 -20.52
N GLY A 275 0.94 -12.59 -20.31
CA GLY A 275 0.89 -11.25 -19.74
C GLY A 275 1.13 -10.20 -20.81
N ALA A 276 0.41 -9.10 -20.74
CA ALA A 276 0.50 -8.02 -21.70
C ALA A 276 0.25 -6.65 -21.07
N LEU A 277 0.77 -5.62 -21.75
CA LEU A 277 0.31 -4.25 -21.59
C LEU A 277 -0.78 -4.00 -22.62
N ARG A 278 -1.86 -3.33 -22.20
CA ARG A 278 -2.91 -2.89 -23.10
C ARG A 278 -2.93 -1.37 -23.09
N SER A 279 -2.62 -0.75 -24.22
CA SER A 279 -2.56 0.70 -24.38
C SER A 279 -3.78 1.21 -25.14
N TYR A 280 -4.29 2.36 -24.72
CA TYR A 280 -5.45 3.02 -25.31
C TYR A 280 -4.97 4.21 -26.16
N GLY A 281 -5.60 4.40 -27.33
CA GLY A 281 -5.13 5.39 -28.30
C GLY A 281 -5.33 6.83 -27.85
N THR A 282 -6.39 7.07 -27.09
CA THR A 282 -6.80 8.37 -26.58
C THR A 282 -7.10 8.31 -25.09
N LEU A 283 -7.08 9.46 -24.43
CA LEU A 283 -7.54 9.58 -23.05
C LEU A 283 -9.03 9.21 -22.92
N ASP A 284 -9.86 9.63 -23.86
CA ASP A 284 -11.30 9.32 -23.84
C ASP A 284 -11.55 7.82 -23.90
N ASP A 285 -10.81 7.07 -24.72
CA ASP A 285 -10.89 5.60 -24.76
C ASP A 285 -10.46 4.97 -23.42
N PHE A 286 -9.46 5.57 -22.75
CA PHE A 286 -8.98 5.11 -21.46
C PHE A 286 -9.99 5.40 -20.35
N ILE A 287 -10.65 6.56 -20.36
CA ILE A 287 -11.74 6.89 -19.43
C ILE A 287 -12.96 5.99 -19.72
N ASP A 288 -13.34 5.80 -20.98
CA ASP A 288 -14.43 4.89 -21.37
C ASP A 288 -14.14 3.46 -20.89
N ARG A 289 -12.88 3.02 -20.92
CA ARG A 289 -12.45 1.75 -20.32
C ARG A 289 -12.71 1.67 -18.82
N HIS A 290 -12.47 2.74 -18.08
CA HIS A 290 -12.66 2.76 -16.63
C HIS A 290 -14.14 2.81 -16.25
N VAL A 291 -14.93 3.61 -16.97
CA VAL A 291 -16.29 3.97 -16.58
C VAL A 291 -17.34 3.05 -17.21
N ASN A 292 -17.22 2.73 -18.50
CA ASN A 292 -18.32 2.14 -19.28
C ASN A 292 -18.04 0.74 -19.84
N ARG A 293 -16.77 0.30 -19.87
CA ARG A 293 -16.39 -1.00 -20.44
C ARG A 293 -15.87 -1.95 -19.38
N GLU A 294 -16.42 -3.15 -19.37
CA GLU A 294 -16.03 -4.24 -18.46
C GLU A 294 -15.26 -5.32 -19.22
N LEU A 295 -14.34 -6.00 -18.53
CA LEU A 295 -13.52 -7.07 -19.12
C LEU A 295 -14.33 -8.21 -19.73
N ARG A 296 -15.51 -8.52 -19.17
CA ARG A 296 -16.46 -9.52 -19.71
C ARG A 296 -17.01 -9.18 -21.10
N ASN A 297 -16.79 -7.95 -21.58
CA ASN A 297 -17.18 -7.49 -22.92
C ASN A 297 -15.93 -7.28 -23.81
N PRO A 298 -15.28 -8.34 -24.29
CA PRO A 298 -13.95 -8.25 -24.91
C PRO A 298 -13.94 -7.57 -26.29
N ASN A 299 -15.06 -7.55 -27.01
CA ASN A 299 -15.11 -7.03 -28.39
C ASN A 299 -14.87 -5.51 -28.46
N PRO A 300 -15.56 -4.66 -27.68
CA PRO A 300 -15.21 -3.24 -27.55
C PRO A 300 -13.75 -3.02 -27.16
N LEU A 301 -13.26 -3.78 -26.17
CA LEU A 301 -11.90 -3.65 -25.65
C LEU A 301 -10.83 -3.93 -26.72
N LYS A 302 -11.05 -4.94 -27.58
CA LYS A 302 -10.16 -5.24 -28.71
C LYS A 302 -10.11 -4.12 -29.76
N ARG A 303 -11.20 -3.37 -29.93
CA ARG A 303 -11.27 -2.29 -30.92
C ARG A 303 -10.58 -1.01 -30.45
N MET A 304 -10.72 -0.69 -29.17
CA MET A 304 -10.22 0.57 -28.59
C MET A 304 -8.79 0.48 -28.02
N SER A 305 -8.20 -0.71 -27.99
CA SER A 305 -6.89 -0.91 -27.38
C SER A 305 -5.93 -1.74 -28.24
N LYS A 306 -4.63 -1.54 -28.02
CA LYS A 306 -3.56 -2.36 -28.58
C LYS A 306 -2.93 -3.19 -27.48
N ARG A 307 -2.81 -4.50 -27.71
CA ARG A 307 -2.18 -5.43 -26.79
C ARG A 307 -0.72 -5.66 -27.18
N ARG A 308 0.21 -5.42 -26.25
CA ARG A 308 1.64 -5.73 -26.36
C ARG A 308 1.99 -6.84 -25.37
N LYS A 309 2.26 -8.04 -25.87
CA LYS A 309 2.62 -9.17 -25.00
C LYS A 309 4.00 -8.94 -24.39
N LEU A 310 4.11 -9.18 -23.09
CA LEU A 310 5.36 -9.17 -22.34
C LEU A 310 5.93 -10.59 -22.22
N PHE A 311 5.04 -11.57 -22.04
CA PHE A 311 5.39 -12.98 -22.04
C PHE A 311 4.22 -13.83 -22.53
N LYS A 312 4.53 -15.04 -22.98
CA LYS A 312 3.58 -16.10 -23.35
C LYS A 312 4.21 -17.44 -22.99
N ILE A 313 3.47 -18.24 -22.24
CA ILE A 313 3.85 -19.59 -21.85
C ILE A 313 2.74 -20.50 -22.36
N ASP A 314 3.08 -21.39 -23.29
CA ASP A 314 2.19 -22.45 -23.73
C ASP A 314 2.72 -23.75 -23.14
N SER A 315 1.86 -24.47 -22.42
CA SER A 315 2.18 -25.78 -21.84
C SER A 315 1.10 -26.76 -22.27
N PRO A 316 1.23 -27.40 -23.46
CA PRO A 316 0.20 -28.29 -23.98
C PRO A 316 -0.18 -29.42 -23.02
N GLU A 317 0.77 -29.85 -22.19
CA GLU A 317 0.62 -30.90 -21.18
C GLU A 317 0.14 -30.37 -19.81
N GLY A 318 -0.01 -29.06 -19.65
CA GLY A 318 -0.49 -28.45 -18.40
C GLY A 318 0.54 -28.40 -17.27
N ALA A 319 1.84 -28.49 -17.60
CA ALA A 319 2.94 -28.59 -16.63
C ALA A 319 3.25 -27.30 -15.84
N LEU A 320 2.49 -26.21 -16.05
CA LEU A 320 2.66 -24.95 -15.32
C LEU A 320 1.75 -24.94 -14.09
N SER A 321 2.17 -25.61 -13.01
CA SER A 321 1.41 -25.72 -11.76
C SER A 321 1.50 -24.46 -10.88
N ASP A 322 2.45 -23.57 -11.15
CA ASP A 322 2.75 -22.34 -10.40
C ASP A 322 2.22 -21.07 -11.09
N PHE A 323 1.24 -21.18 -11.99
CA PHE A 323 0.75 -20.03 -12.76
C PHE A 323 0.21 -18.88 -11.88
N GLY A 324 -0.34 -19.21 -10.70
CA GLY A 324 -0.75 -18.23 -9.69
C GLY A 324 0.41 -17.40 -9.16
N GLU A 325 1.58 -18.01 -8.96
CA GLU A 325 2.80 -17.31 -8.57
C GLU A 325 3.27 -16.37 -9.69
N VAL A 326 3.25 -16.84 -10.94
CA VAL A 326 3.59 -16.00 -12.11
C VAL A 326 2.64 -14.81 -12.23
N ALA A 327 1.34 -15.02 -12.04
CA ALA A 327 0.34 -13.96 -12.02
C ALA A 327 0.57 -12.98 -10.85
N GLY A 328 0.85 -13.50 -9.65
CA GLY A 328 1.20 -12.72 -8.47
C GLY A 328 2.45 -11.85 -8.68
N LEU A 329 3.50 -12.39 -9.29
CA LEU A 329 4.71 -11.65 -9.65
C LEU A 329 4.43 -10.59 -10.71
N PHE A 330 3.65 -10.93 -11.74
CA PHE A 330 3.28 -9.99 -12.79
C PHE A 330 2.49 -8.80 -12.24
N PHE A 331 1.64 -9.03 -11.23
CA PHE A 331 0.83 -8.03 -10.55
C PHE A 331 1.33 -7.71 -9.12
N ARG A 332 2.63 -7.86 -8.81
CA ARG A 332 3.19 -7.83 -7.43
C ARG A 332 2.82 -6.65 -6.50
N ASN A 333 2.28 -5.57 -7.07
CA ASN A 333 1.86 -4.36 -6.35
C ASN A 333 0.32 -4.19 -6.35
N ASN A 334 -0.42 -5.23 -6.73
CA ASN A 334 -1.87 -5.27 -6.79
C ASN A 334 -2.37 -6.18 -5.66
N PRO A 335 -2.95 -5.61 -4.59
CA PRO A 335 -3.42 -6.38 -3.44
C PRO A 335 -4.53 -7.37 -3.82
N HIS A 336 -5.38 -7.02 -4.80
CA HIS A 336 -6.53 -7.83 -5.17
C HIS A 336 -6.14 -9.11 -5.89
N VAL A 337 -5.10 -9.06 -6.73
CA VAL A 337 -4.59 -10.27 -7.41
C VAL A 337 -3.95 -11.22 -6.40
N LEU A 338 -3.24 -10.66 -5.41
CA LEU A 338 -2.69 -11.44 -4.32
C LEU A 338 -3.77 -12.14 -3.51
N ARG A 339 -4.80 -11.40 -3.06
CA ARG A 339 -5.94 -11.99 -2.33
C ARG A 339 -6.67 -13.06 -3.14
N PHE A 340 -6.76 -12.86 -4.45
CA PHE A 340 -7.44 -13.80 -5.33
C PHE A 340 -6.77 -15.18 -5.34
N PHE A 341 -5.43 -15.23 -5.41
CA PHE A 341 -4.67 -16.49 -5.47
C PHE A 341 -4.27 -17.05 -4.10
N GLU A 342 -3.94 -16.17 -3.14
CA GLU A 342 -3.35 -16.57 -1.86
C GLU A 342 -4.32 -16.40 -0.68
N GLY A 343 -5.51 -15.83 -0.89
CA GLY A 343 -6.47 -15.51 0.15
C GLY A 343 -6.17 -14.18 0.86
N ASP A 344 -7.06 -13.78 1.77
CA ASP A 344 -6.85 -12.58 2.58
C ASP A 344 -5.61 -12.74 3.47
N SER A 345 -4.76 -11.72 3.45
CA SER A 345 -3.54 -11.67 4.24
C SER A 345 -3.21 -10.23 4.60
N GLU A 346 -2.51 -10.04 5.72
CA GLU A 346 -2.00 -8.73 6.13
C GLU A 346 -1.13 -8.08 5.05
N TRP A 347 -0.45 -8.88 4.23
CA TRP A 347 0.37 -8.38 3.13
C TRP A 347 -0.48 -7.73 2.03
N ALA A 348 -1.61 -8.33 1.70
CA ALA A 348 -2.52 -7.73 0.74
C ALA A 348 -3.15 -6.44 1.28
N GLU A 349 -3.44 -6.37 2.58
CA GLU A 349 -3.89 -5.13 3.24
C GLU A 349 -2.84 -4.03 3.17
N GLU A 350 -1.59 -4.32 3.52
CA GLU A 350 -0.50 -3.34 3.39
C GLU A 350 -0.29 -2.85 1.96
N LEU A 351 -0.39 -3.76 0.99
CA LEU A 351 -0.30 -3.39 -0.42
C LEU A 351 -1.43 -2.46 -0.82
N GLU A 352 -2.63 -2.68 -0.30
CA GLU A 352 -3.79 -1.85 -0.54
C GLU A 352 -3.64 -0.46 0.07
N GLU A 353 -3.23 -0.36 1.33
CA GLU A 353 -2.96 0.92 1.99
C GLU A 353 -1.84 1.71 1.27
N LYS A 354 -0.75 1.02 0.94
CA LYS A 354 0.36 1.60 0.17
C LYS A 354 -0.03 1.96 -1.25
N ARG A 355 -1.02 1.26 -1.82
CA ARG A 355 -1.57 1.55 -3.15
C ARG A 355 -2.43 2.80 -3.11
N ALA A 356 -3.38 2.88 -2.19
CA ALA A 356 -4.23 4.04 -1.96
C ALA A 356 -3.38 5.30 -1.73
N SER A 357 -2.46 5.29 -0.75
CA SER A 357 -1.60 6.44 -0.43
C SER A 357 -0.76 6.93 -1.62
N LEU A 358 -0.25 6.02 -2.46
CA LEU A 358 0.61 6.39 -3.58
C LEU A 358 -0.19 6.79 -4.84
N LEU A 359 -1.42 6.32 -4.99
CA LEU A 359 -2.34 6.78 -6.03
C LEU A 359 -2.91 8.14 -5.67
N GLU A 360 -3.33 8.33 -4.42
CA GLU A 360 -3.70 9.64 -3.88
C GLU A 360 -2.57 10.64 -4.13
N PHE A 361 -1.32 10.35 -3.76
CA PHE A 361 -0.18 11.24 -4.07
C PHE A 361 0.08 11.43 -5.58
N GLY A 362 -0.11 10.37 -6.37
CA GLY A 362 0.13 10.40 -7.82
C GLY A 362 -0.93 11.18 -8.60
N LEU A 363 -2.16 11.25 -8.07
CA LEU A 363 -3.33 11.84 -8.73
C LEU A 363 -3.77 13.17 -8.10
N SER A 364 -3.39 13.48 -6.84
CA SER A 364 -3.73 14.71 -6.10
C SER A 364 -2.90 15.96 -6.49
N THR A 365 -2.38 16.03 -7.72
CA THR A 365 -1.60 17.21 -8.15
C THR A 365 -2.05 17.71 -9.51
N ASP A 366 -2.03 19.04 -9.70
CA ASP A 366 -2.29 19.77 -10.96
C ASP A 366 -1.59 19.19 -12.21
N ARG A 367 -0.59 18.32 -12.01
CA ARG A 367 0.13 17.60 -13.06
C ARG A 367 -0.66 16.49 -13.75
N VAL A 368 -1.74 15.99 -13.16
CA VAL A 368 -2.65 15.10 -13.90
C VAL A 368 -3.20 15.86 -15.11
N GLN A 369 -3.57 17.14 -14.97
CA GLN A 369 -3.97 17.95 -16.12
C GLN A 369 -2.86 18.06 -17.17
N ASP A 370 -1.59 18.19 -16.77
CA ASP A 370 -0.46 18.24 -17.72
C ASP A 370 -0.20 16.89 -18.41
N GLN A 371 -0.44 15.76 -17.72
CA GLN A 371 -0.34 14.41 -18.32
C GLN A 371 -1.55 14.07 -19.21
N LEU A 372 -2.72 14.63 -18.92
CA LEU A 372 -3.95 14.49 -19.70
C LEU A 372 -4.00 15.44 -20.92
N LYS A 373 -3.21 16.53 -20.92
CA LYS A 373 -3.15 17.53 -22.01
C LYS A 373 -2.16 17.19 -23.15
N VAL A 374 -1.40 16.08 -23.09
CA VAL A 374 -0.32 15.72 -24.04
C VAL A 374 -0.59 14.49 -24.90
#